data_AF-A0A4Q3BJ57-F1
#
_entry.id   AF-A0A4Q3BJ57-F1
#
_cell.length_a   1.000
_cell.length_b   1.000
_cell.length_c   1.000
_cell.angle_alpha   90.00
_cell.angle_beta   90.00
_cell.angle_gamma   90.00
#
_symmetry.space_group_name_H-M   'P 1'
#
loop_
_entity.id
_entity.type
_entity.pdbx_description
1 polymer ?
#
loop_
_entity_poly.entity_id
_entity_poly.type
_entity_poly.pdbx_seq_one_letter_code
_entity_poly.pdbx_strand_id
1 'polypeptide(L)'
;MKKILAFSALLIIVLFFGSCRHDPKIPEAPIAAKPNPCDTVNCQNGGICDDGTCMCPTGYSGAHCEIYYTTLWEGRYKSDNFNCGIFPIPGDADVQVNPKNKDQLLLPNGLVADIIGNKFVVQPMSFSAAMIWGDGFFEDDKMFLKLNFGSPITGVLATCQGDFYKMK
;
A
#
# COMPACT_ATOMS: atom_id res chain seq x y z
N MET A 1 28.42 94.05 -33.55
CA MET A 1 27.14 94.81 -33.68
C MET A 1 26.07 93.87 -34.24
N LYS A 2 24.86 93.90 -33.64
CA LYS A 2 23.60 93.17 -33.98
C LYS A 2 23.61 91.65 -33.67
N LYS A 3 22.88 91.09 -32.67
CA LYS A 3 21.41 90.97 -32.44
C LYS A 3 20.72 90.39 -33.71
N ILE A 4 20.05 89.23 -33.76
CA ILE A 4 18.89 88.76 -32.98
C ILE A 4 18.49 87.32 -33.42
N LEU A 5 18.06 86.51 -32.44
CA LEU A 5 17.03 85.43 -32.35
C LEU A 5 16.51 84.67 -33.60
N ALA A 6 16.47 83.32 -33.48
CA ALA A 6 15.34 82.44 -33.81
C ALA A 6 15.60 81.03 -33.20
N PHE A 7 14.98 80.70 -32.05
CA PHE A 7 13.81 79.80 -31.89
C PHE A 7 13.97 78.35 -32.42
N SER A 8 14.18 77.45 -31.45
CA SER A 8 13.64 76.09 -31.31
C SER A 8 13.37 75.22 -32.55
N ALA A 9 14.04 74.07 -32.61
CA ALA A 9 13.37 72.77 -32.79
C ALA A 9 14.34 71.63 -32.44
N LEU A 10 14.06 71.01 -31.30
CA LEU A 10 14.18 69.59 -30.99
C LEU A 10 14.76 68.68 -32.10
N LEU A 11 16.02 68.25 -31.95
CA LEU A 11 16.48 66.94 -32.43
C LEU A 11 17.72 66.50 -31.64
N ILE A 12 17.51 66.16 -30.37
CA ILE A 12 18.52 65.48 -29.56
C ILE A 12 18.53 64.01 -30.01
N ILE A 13 19.29 63.70 -31.06
CA ILE A 13 19.71 62.32 -31.35
C ILE A 13 20.99 62.10 -30.54
N VAL A 14 20.85 61.68 -29.28
CA VAL A 14 22.02 61.21 -28.55
C VAL A 14 22.35 59.81 -29.02
N LEU A 15 23.42 59.72 -29.79
CA LEU A 15 24.18 58.50 -30.01
C LEU A 15 24.88 58.11 -28.71
N PHE A 16 24.14 57.58 -27.73
CA PHE A 16 24.74 56.84 -26.62
C PHE A 16 24.83 55.37 -27.02
N PHE A 17 25.98 55.01 -27.59
CA PHE A 17 26.51 53.65 -27.53
C PHE A 17 26.80 53.31 -26.06
N GLY A 18 25.76 52.96 -25.30
CA GLY A 18 25.89 52.38 -23.97
C GLY A 18 25.76 50.86 -24.12
N SER A 19 26.89 50.16 -24.04
CA SER A 19 26.99 48.69 -24.07
C SER A 19 25.84 48.02 -23.33
N CYS A 20 25.24 46.99 -23.93
CA CYS A 20 24.61 45.93 -23.14
C CYS A 20 25.67 45.41 -22.18
N ARG A 21 25.54 45.68 -20.87
CA ARG A 21 26.15 44.78 -19.90
C ARG A 21 25.47 43.44 -20.13
N HIS A 22 26.16 42.53 -20.81
CA HIS A 22 26.01 41.13 -20.45
C HIS A 22 26.37 41.11 -18.97
N ASP A 23 25.37 40.99 -18.11
CA ASP A 23 25.64 40.38 -16.82
C ASP A 23 26.33 39.06 -17.15
N PRO A 24 27.61 38.87 -16.75
CA PRO A 24 28.13 37.52 -16.73
C PRO A 24 27.17 36.80 -15.81
N LYS A 25 26.42 35.82 -16.34
CA LYS A 25 25.79 34.83 -15.48
C LYS A 25 26.91 34.37 -14.56
N ILE A 26 26.86 34.76 -13.29
CA ILE A 26 27.66 34.12 -12.27
C ILE A 26 27.34 32.64 -12.49
N PRO A 27 28.31 31.77 -12.81
CA PRO A 27 28.03 30.35 -12.76
C PRO A 27 27.62 30.14 -11.32
N GLU A 28 26.31 29.96 -11.08
CA GLU A 28 25.80 29.53 -9.80
C GLU A 28 26.68 28.33 -9.46
N ALA A 29 27.57 28.52 -8.48
CA ALA A 29 28.33 27.40 -7.94
C ALA A 29 27.29 26.32 -7.68
N PRO A 30 27.51 25.06 -8.11
CA PRO A 30 26.47 24.06 -8.08
C PRO A 30 25.90 24.07 -6.67
N ILE A 31 24.64 24.50 -6.56
CA ILE A 31 23.89 24.51 -5.32
C ILE A 31 24.11 23.09 -4.82
N ALA A 32 24.82 22.93 -3.70
CA ALA A 32 25.01 21.61 -3.13
C ALA A 32 23.59 21.09 -2.93
N ALA A 33 23.15 20.22 -3.83
CA ALA A 33 21.80 19.70 -3.80
C ALA A 33 21.68 19.07 -2.44
N LYS A 34 20.79 19.60 -1.58
CA LYS A 34 20.51 18.97 -0.31
C LYS A 34 20.23 17.50 -0.63
N PRO A 35 20.94 16.54 -0.01
CA PRO A 35 20.74 15.13 -0.31
C PRO A 35 19.25 14.80 -0.22
N ASN A 36 18.72 14.12 -1.23
CA ASN A 36 17.34 13.65 -1.15
C ASN A 36 17.33 12.56 -0.08
N PRO A 37 16.48 12.68 0.97
CA PRO A 37 16.41 11.67 2.02
C PRO A 37 16.19 10.25 1.49
N CYS A 38 15.55 10.10 0.32
CA CYS A 38 15.30 8.83 -0.34
C CYS A 38 16.50 8.25 -1.10
N ASP A 39 17.60 8.98 -1.28
CA ASP A 39 18.78 8.49 -2.03
C ASP A 39 19.44 7.28 -1.36
N THR A 40 19.23 7.11 -0.05
CA THR A 40 19.80 6.01 0.76
C THR A 40 18.76 5.03 1.28
N VAL A 41 17.47 5.22 0.94
CA VAL A 41 16.38 4.39 1.42
C VAL A 41 15.93 3.44 0.33
N ASN A 42 16.05 2.14 0.60
CA ASN A 42 15.63 1.09 -0.33
C ASN A 42 14.33 0.43 0.16
N CYS A 43 13.19 0.93 -0.31
CA CYS A 43 11.89 0.31 -0.04
C CYS A 43 11.71 -0.95 -0.88
N GLN A 44 11.34 -2.06 -0.23
CA GLN A 44 11.09 -3.35 -0.86
C GLN A 44 9.63 -3.49 -1.29
N ASN A 45 9.34 -4.54 -2.06
CA ASN A 45 7.99 -4.98 -2.41
C ASN A 45 7.08 -3.87 -3.00
N GLY A 46 7.65 -2.92 -3.74
CA GLY A 46 6.90 -1.83 -4.36
C GLY A 46 6.58 -0.66 -3.42
N GLY A 47 7.23 -0.58 -2.26
CA GLY A 47 7.16 0.58 -1.37
C GLY A 47 7.68 1.85 -2.04
N ILE A 48 7.05 2.98 -1.70
CA ILE A 48 7.41 4.30 -2.21
C ILE A 48 8.13 5.05 -1.10
N CYS A 49 9.32 5.59 -1.37
CA CYS A 49 9.98 6.45 -0.40
C CYS A 49 9.36 7.85 -0.41
N ASP A 50 8.97 8.34 0.77
CA ASP A 50 8.51 9.70 1.02
C ASP A 50 9.30 10.29 2.21
N ASP A 51 10.03 11.38 1.95
CA ASP A 51 10.92 12.06 2.92
C ASP A 51 11.82 11.12 3.75
N GLY A 52 12.38 10.08 3.11
CA GLY A 52 13.27 9.11 3.76
C GLY A 52 12.56 8.01 4.54
N THR A 53 11.23 7.93 4.44
CA THR A 53 10.41 6.87 5.05
C THR A 53 9.73 6.06 3.96
N CYS A 54 9.68 4.74 4.12
CA CYS A 54 8.97 3.88 3.17
C CYS A 54 7.47 3.86 3.45
N MET A 55 6.68 4.29 2.46
CA MET A 55 5.24 4.05 2.38
C MET A 55 5.00 2.65 1.83
N CYS A 56 4.58 1.72 2.70
CA CYS A 56 4.38 0.34 2.31
C CYS A 56 3.04 0.11 1.61
N PRO A 57 3.02 -0.71 0.54
CA PRO A 57 1.78 -1.11 -0.09
C PRO A 57 0.98 -2.05 0.82
N THR A 58 -0.29 -2.22 0.50
CA THR A 58 -1.16 -3.19 1.18
C THR A 58 -0.50 -4.58 1.18
N GLY A 59 -0.45 -5.23 2.35
CA GLY A 59 0.19 -6.54 2.50
C GLY A 59 1.58 -6.48 3.17
N TYR A 60 2.17 -5.28 3.29
CA TYR A 60 3.56 -5.12 3.70
C TYR A 60 3.75 -4.16 4.88
N SER A 61 4.81 -4.39 5.65
CA SER A 61 5.24 -3.56 6.78
C SER A 61 6.75 -3.64 6.99
N GLY A 62 7.26 -2.97 8.03
CA GLY A 62 8.70 -2.84 8.29
C GLY A 62 9.24 -1.50 7.83
N ALA A 63 10.46 -1.17 8.25
CA ALA A 63 11.09 0.12 7.94
C ALA A 63 11.32 0.30 6.43
N HIS A 64 11.46 -0.82 5.71
CA HIS A 64 11.71 -0.90 4.29
C HIS A 64 10.68 -1.78 3.58
N CYS A 65 9.49 -2.01 4.15
CA CYS A 65 8.44 -2.85 3.56
C CYS A 65 8.88 -4.32 3.30
N GLU A 66 9.81 -4.82 4.09
CA GLU A 66 10.42 -6.15 3.99
C GLU A 66 9.58 -7.25 4.66
N ILE A 67 8.62 -6.87 5.51
CA ILE A 67 7.78 -7.80 6.28
C ILE A 67 6.45 -8.00 5.57
N TYR A 68 6.09 -9.26 5.30
CA TYR A 68 4.77 -9.63 4.79
C TYR A 68 3.79 -9.76 5.96
N TYR A 69 2.57 -9.22 5.85
CA TYR A 69 1.56 -9.43 6.90
C TYR A 69 1.19 -10.91 7.07
N THR A 70 1.25 -11.71 6.01
CA THR A 70 0.96 -13.15 6.03
C THR A 70 1.86 -13.92 7.01
N THR A 71 3.14 -13.56 7.15
CA THR A 71 4.07 -14.26 8.04
C THR A 71 3.81 -13.99 9.52
N LEU A 72 3.12 -12.90 9.86
CA LEU A 72 2.71 -12.61 11.25
C LEU A 72 1.60 -13.58 11.69
N TRP A 73 0.73 -13.95 10.75
CA TRP A 73 -0.48 -14.71 11.00
C TRP A 73 -0.37 -16.20 10.68
N GLU A 74 0.73 -16.64 10.07
CA GLU A 74 1.04 -18.06 9.89
C GLU A 74 1.08 -18.80 11.25
N GLY A 75 0.51 -20.00 11.30
CA GLY A 75 0.52 -20.87 12.47
C GLY A 75 -0.67 -21.81 12.56
N ARG A 76 -0.65 -22.64 13.62
CA ARG A 76 -1.77 -23.51 13.98
C ARG A 76 -2.69 -22.81 14.96
N TYR A 77 -3.98 -22.85 14.67
CA TYR A 77 -5.04 -22.24 15.46
C TYR A 77 -6.05 -23.29 15.88
N LYS A 78 -6.67 -23.11 17.05
CA LYS A 78 -7.70 -24.00 17.57
C LYS A 78 -8.94 -23.22 18.01
N SER A 79 -10.11 -23.76 17.74
CA SER A 79 -11.41 -23.23 18.12
C SER A 79 -12.23 -24.28 18.85
N ASP A 80 -12.90 -23.85 19.91
CA ASP A 80 -13.94 -24.63 20.57
C ASP A 80 -15.35 -24.09 20.23
N ASN A 81 -15.45 -23.03 19.40
CA ASN A 81 -16.70 -22.33 19.12
C ASN A 81 -16.95 -22.04 17.62
N PHE A 82 -16.19 -22.64 16.71
CA PHE A 82 -16.45 -22.57 15.28
C PHE A 82 -17.68 -23.40 14.91
N ASN A 83 -18.77 -22.71 14.59
CA ASN A 83 -20.09 -23.32 14.46
C ASN A 83 -20.71 -23.03 13.09
N CYS A 84 -21.20 -24.08 12.44
CA CYS A 84 -21.86 -24.08 11.13
C CYS A 84 -23.35 -24.45 11.23
N GLY A 85 -24.03 -23.96 12.25
CA GLY A 85 -25.37 -24.42 12.61
C GLY A 85 -25.33 -25.81 13.27
N ILE A 86 -25.77 -26.82 12.55
CA ILE A 86 -25.84 -28.21 13.06
C ILE A 86 -24.65 -29.07 12.63
N PHE A 87 -23.74 -28.54 11.82
CA PHE A 87 -22.58 -29.29 11.32
C PHE A 87 -21.39 -29.15 12.28
N PRO A 88 -20.92 -30.26 12.91
CA PRO A 88 -19.66 -30.24 13.64
C PRO A 88 -18.49 -30.21 12.65
N ILE A 89 -17.64 -29.19 12.74
CA ILE A 89 -16.40 -29.09 11.98
C ILE A 89 -15.22 -29.16 12.95
N PRO A 90 -14.13 -29.87 12.63
CA PRO A 90 -12.93 -29.82 13.45
C PRO A 90 -12.47 -28.37 13.64
N GLY A 91 -12.29 -27.97 14.89
CA GLY A 91 -11.94 -26.61 15.28
C GLY A 91 -10.48 -26.23 15.06
N ASP A 92 -9.67 -27.12 14.50
CA ASP A 92 -8.26 -26.84 14.24
C ASP A 92 -8.08 -26.25 12.83
N ALA A 93 -7.33 -25.16 12.72
CA ALA A 93 -7.00 -24.50 11.47
C ALA A 93 -5.49 -24.29 11.35
N ASP A 94 -4.87 -24.92 10.35
CA ASP A 94 -3.49 -24.64 9.97
C ASP A 94 -3.50 -23.54 8.90
N VAL A 95 -2.92 -22.41 9.25
CA VAL A 95 -2.84 -21.20 8.40
C VAL A 95 -1.41 -21.08 7.92
N GLN A 96 -1.21 -21.17 6.61
CA GLN A 96 0.11 -21.15 5.98
C GLN A 96 0.24 -19.99 5.01
N VAL A 97 1.46 -19.49 4.81
CA VAL A 97 1.70 -18.53 3.70
C VAL A 97 1.54 -19.25 2.37
N ASN A 98 0.82 -18.66 1.43
CA ASN A 98 0.66 -19.26 0.10
C ASN A 98 2.01 -19.25 -0.65
N PRO A 99 2.57 -20.43 -1.00
CA PRO A 99 3.89 -20.51 -1.63
C PRO A 99 3.90 -19.93 -3.05
N LYS A 100 2.74 -19.80 -3.69
CA LYS A 100 2.60 -19.19 -5.03
C LYS A 100 2.43 -17.68 -4.98
N ASN A 101 1.94 -17.15 -3.86
CA ASN A 101 1.69 -15.72 -3.68
C ASN A 101 1.80 -15.37 -2.19
N LYS A 102 2.89 -14.71 -1.79
CA LYS A 102 3.17 -14.40 -0.39
C LYS A 102 2.21 -13.38 0.24
N ASP A 103 1.37 -12.73 -0.55
CA ASP A 103 0.34 -11.80 -0.07
C ASP A 103 -0.95 -12.51 0.36
N GLN A 104 -0.99 -13.84 0.18
CA GLN A 104 -2.13 -14.69 0.50
C GLN A 104 -1.81 -15.70 1.59
N LEU A 105 -2.83 -16.04 2.37
CA LEU A 105 -2.82 -17.18 3.28
C LEU A 105 -3.57 -18.37 2.67
N LEU A 106 -3.08 -19.56 2.95
CA LEU A 106 -3.80 -20.81 2.79
C LEU A 106 -4.44 -21.18 4.12
N LEU A 107 -5.75 -21.30 4.13
CA LEU A 107 -6.55 -21.85 5.22
C LEU A 107 -6.83 -23.34 4.92
N PRO A 108 -7.32 -24.11 5.92
CA PRO A 108 -7.69 -25.51 5.71
C PRO A 108 -8.61 -25.72 4.51
N ASN A 109 -8.55 -26.93 3.94
CA ASN A 109 -9.32 -27.33 2.75
C ASN A 109 -8.98 -26.51 1.48
N GLY A 110 -7.81 -25.87 1.44
CA GLY A 110 -7.31 -25.16 0.26
C GLY A 110 -7.90 -23.77 0.07
N LEU A 111 -8.66 -23.27 1.05
CA LEU A 111 -9.19 -21.91 1.02
C LEU A 111 -8.03 -20.90 0.93
N VAL A 112 -8.17 -19.93 0.04
CA VAL A 112 -7.18 -18.87 -0.17
C VAL A 112 -7.75 -17.58 0.41
N ALA A 113 -6.99 -16.88 1.23
CA ALA A 113 -7.39 -15.60 1.78
C ALA A 113 -6.42 -14.48 1.40
N ASP A 114 -6.95 -13.37 0.91
CA ASP A 114 -6.18 -12.13 0.73
C ASP A 114 -6.13 -11.35 2.04
N ILE A 115 -4.95 -10.86 2.40
CA ILE A 115 -4.70 -10.14 3.66
C ILE A 115 -4.63 -8.64 3.43
N ILE A 116 -5.32 -7.89 4.29
CA ILE A 116 -5.28 -6.42 4.33
C ILE A 116 -5.06 -6.01 5.78
N GLY A 117 -3.78 -5.86 6.17
CA GLY A 117 -3.38 -5.58 7.54
C GLY A 117 -3.74 -6.75 8.48
N ASN A 118 -4.70 -6.52 9.38
CA ASN A 118 -5.22 -7.54 10.28
C ASN A 118 -6.54 -8.16 9.79
N LYS A 119 -7.08 -7.75 8.63
CA LYS A 119 -8.30 -8.33 8.06
C LYS A 119 -7.97 -9.27 6.92
N PHE A 120 -8.84 -10.22 6.64
CA PHE A 120 -8.71 -11.08 5.47
C PHE A 120 -10.04 -11.38 4.82
N VAL A 121 -9.98 -11.66 3.51
CA VAL A 121 -11.13 -12.06 2.71
C VAL A 121 -10.82 -13.41 2.07
N VAL A 122 -11.65 -14.41 2.35
CA VAL A 122 -11.53 -15.73 1.74
C VAL A 122 -12.10 -15.67 0.32
N GLN A 123 -11.23 -15.95 -0.64
CA GLN A 123 -11.56 -15.98 -2.06
C GLN A 123 -12.67 -17.00 -2.35
N PRO A 124 -13.65 -16.66 -3.19
CA PRO A 124 -14.70 -17.59 -3.58
C PRO A 124 -14.12 -18.89 -4.16
N MET A 125 -14.50 -20.02 -3.56
CA MET A 125 -14.11 -21.36 -4.00
C MET A 125 -15.36 -22.18 -4.34
N SER A 126 -15.37 -22.79 -5.53
CA SER A 126 -16.41 -23.76 -5.89
C SER A 126 -16.20 -25.09 -5.18
N PHE A 127 -17.24 -25.59 -4.52
CA PHE A 127 -17.27 -26.88 -3.84
C PHE A 127 -18.57 -27.62 -4.23
N SER A 128 -18.45 -28.56 -5.17
CA SER A 128 -19.62 -29.26 -5.75
C SER A 128 -20.64 -28.26 -6.33
N ALA A 129 -21.90 -28.31 -5.90
CA ALA A 129 -22.96 -27.39 -6.30
C ALA A 129 -23.00 -26.08 -5.47
N ALA A 130 -22.09 -25.92 -4.50
CA ALA A 130 -22.02 -24.76 -3.63
C ALA A 130 -20.73 -23.95 -3.87
N MET A 131 -20.73 -22.71 -3.40
CA MET A 131 -19.59 -21.80 -3.34
C MET A 131 -19.31 -21.49 -1.87
N ILE A 132 -18.03 -21.42 -1.52
CA ILE A 132 -17.53 -21.03 -0.21
C ILE A 132 -16.87 -19.66 -0.35
N TRP A 133 -17.23 -18.72 0.50
CA TRP A 133 -16.57 -17.41 0.59
C TRP A 133 -16.65 -16.91 2.03
N GLY A 134 -15.85 -15.92 2.38
CA GLY A 134 -15.85 -15.47 3.76
C GLY A 134 -14.91 -14.33 4.02
N ASP A 135 -14.82 -14.00 5.29
CA ASP A 135 -14.01 -12.92 5.80
C ASP A 135 -13.64 -13.19 7.26
N GLY A 136 -12.70 -12.42 7.74
CA GLY A 136 -12.26 -12.52 9.11
C GLY A 136 -11.22 -11.46 9.45
N PHE A 137 -10.72 -11.57 10.68
CA PHE A 137 -9.65 -10.70 11.15
C PHE A 137 -8.81 -11.40 12.22
N PHE A 138 -7.61 -10.88 12.39
CA PHE A 138 -6.68 -11.23 13.44
C PHE A 138 -6.63 -10.11 14.48
N GLU A 139 -6.53 -10.51 15.74
CA GLU A 139 -6.33 -9.64 16.89
C GLU A 139 -5.45 -10.39 17.88
N ASP A 140 -4.19 -9.95 18.02
CA ASP A 140 -3.16 -10.66 18.79
C ASP A 140 -3.02 -12.15 18.38
N ASP A 141 -3.20 -13.08 19.32
CA ASP A 141 -3.18 -14.53 19.06
C ASP A 141 -4.56 -15.08 18.63
N LYS A 142 -5.54 -14.21 18.35
CA LYS A 142 -6.92 -14.60 18.00
C LYS A 142 -7.19 -14.40 16.51
N MET A 143 -7.88 -15.36 15.90
CA MET A 143 -8.41 -15.27 14.54
C MET A 143 -9.94 -15.45 14.60
N PHE A 144 -10.71 -14.44 14.19
CA PHE A 144 -12.13 -14.61 13.90
C PHE A 144 -12.28 -15.01 12.42
N LEU A 145 -13.03 -16.07 12.16
CA LEU A 145 -13.33 -16.53 10.80
C LEU A 145 -14.83 -16.69 10.61
N LYS A 146 -15.34 -16.17 9.50
CA LYS A 146 -16.71 -16.39 9.02
C LYS A 146 -16.67 -16.92 7.59
N LEU A 147 -17.22 -18.10 7.37
CA LEU A 147 -17.43 -18.70 6.05
C LEU A 147 -18.92 -18.80 5.74
N ASN A 148 -19.28 -18.51 4.50
CA ASN A 148 -20.61 -18.68 3.96
C ASN A 148 -20.57 -19.74 2.87
N PHE A 149 -21.57 -20.61 2.89
CA PHE A 149 -21.77 -21.69 1.92
C PHE A 149 -23.07 -21.40 1.21
N GLY A 150 -23.08 -21.40 -0.12
CA GLY A 150 -24.28 -21.05 -0.85
C GLY A 150 -24.14 -21.16 -2.35
N SER A 151 -25.06 -20.55 -3.07
CA SER A 151 -25.00 -20.43 -4.53
C SER A 151 -25.40 -19.01 -4.92
N PRO A 152 -24.88 -18.46 -6.05
CA PRO A 152 -25.36 -17.20 -6.59
C PRO A 152 -26.89 -17.17 -6.84
N ILE A 153 -27.52 -18.34 -7.01
CA ILE A 153 -28.95 -18.47 -7.31
C ILE A 153 -29.80 -18.51 -6.04
N THR A 154 -29.42 -19.34 -5.06
CA THR A 154 -30.23 -19.59 -3.86
C THR A 154 -29.78 -18.76 -2.65
N GLY A 155 -28.67 -18.03 -2.77
CA GLY A 155 -28.07 -17.27 -1.67
C GLY A 155 -27.28 -18.15 -0.69
N VAL A 156 -27.05 -17.62 0.51
CA VAL A 156 -26.36 -18.32 1.60
C VAL A 156 -27.25 -19.43 2.16
N LEU A 157 -26.75 -20.65 2.11
CA LEU A 157 -27.39 -21.86 2.66
C LEU A 157 -26.94 -22.13 4.10
N ALA A 158 -25.68 -21.85 4.42
CA ALA A 158 -25.15 -21.98 5.77
C ALA A 158 -24.04 -20.96 6.01
N THR A 159 -23.87 -20.56 7.28
CA THR A 159 -22.76 -19.74 7.74
C THR A 159 -22.05 -20.47 8.85
N CYS A 160 -20.74 -20.60 8.71
CA CYS A 160 -19.82 -21.02 9.75
C CYS A 160 -19.15 -19.80 10.35
N GLN A 161 -19.11 -19.67 11.67
CA GLN A 161 -18.31 -18.62 12.28
C GLN A 161 -17.80 -19.01 13.66
N GLY A 162 -16.67 -18.41 14.06
CA GLY A 162 -16.12 -18.60 15.39
C GLY A 162 -14.73 -18.01 15.53
N ASP A 163 -14.22 -18.14 16.74
CA ASP A 163 -12.92 -17.64 17.17
C ASP A 163 -11.94 -18.80 17.26
N PHE A 164 -10.73 -18.58 16.76
CA PHE A 164 -9.62 -19.50 16.90
C PHE A 164 -8.48 -18.83 17.65
N TYR A 165 -7.72 -19.61 18.39
CA TYR A 165 -6.59 -19.16 19.20
C TYR A 165 -5.31 -19.83 18.72
N LYS A 166 -4.27 -19.03 18.50
CA LYS A 166 -2.95 -19.48 18.05
C LYS A 166 -2.33 -20.39 19.11
N MET A 167 -1.89 -21.56 18.67
CA MET A 167 -1.18 -22.50 19.53
C MET A 167 0.27 -22.05 19.68
N LYS A 168 0.74 -22.00 20.93
CA LYS A 168 2.14 -21.72 21.28
C LYS A 168 3.03 -22.95 21.09
#